data_AF-B7G819-F1
#
_entry.id   AF-B7G819-F1
#
_cell.length_a   1.000
_cell.length_b   1.000
_cell.length_c   1.000
_cell.angle_alpha   90.00
_cell.angle_beta   90.00
_cell.angle_gamma   90.00
#
_symmetry.space_group_name_H-M   'P 1'
#
loop_
_entity.id
_entity.type
_entity.pdbx_description
1 polymer ?
#
loop_
_entity_poly.entity_id
_entity_poly.type
_entity_poly.pdbx_seq_one_letter_code
_entity_poly.pdbx_strand_id
1 'polypeptide(L)'
;MTYNYCFPAFAVESKITATHRIFAVGPENNLCCYDWQKTCKPENKAKAEDIPEVKSMQQQQQGEEDDDTGACCGCRKADFRTRHERCLDEAQSYQRKFPHAPPLASTSLRSFRTAESFRLVDARTEPEQAVSMIQGAVSLQQFRKEMESRSCIHQVLASSETEELLEGTKDPSKPAIIVYCTIGYRSGLEATHLRRQYPDLEVYSLDGIVAYTHALEGCGLPSSVPPDVQELPPLIDPKTSRVTRVIHTFGGAWDLAPSSYNTVQFRPLALVSRLAQVGGTVVVRTIQGVLSRPTTTPATNIDWHSKSE
;
A
#
# COMPACT_ATOMS: atom_id res chain seq x y z
N MET A 1 9.48 44.82 3.61
CA MET A 1 8.82 44.55 2.32
C MET A 1 8.05 43.25 2.46
N THR A 2 6.74 43.33 2.68
CA THR A 2 5.85 42.20 2.93
C THR A 2 5.12 41.83 1.63
N TYR A 3 5.31 40.59 1.16
CA TYR A 3 4.57 40.06 0.02
C TYR A 3 3.32 39.33 0.52
N ASN A 4 2.15 39.95 0.33
CA ASN A 4 0.85 39.32 0.54
C ASN A 4 0.45 38.56 -0.73
N TYR A 5 0.45 37.24 -0.68
CA TYR A 5 -0.20 36.41 -1.70
C TYR A 5 -1.60 36.03 -1.23
N CYS A 6 -2.61 36.62 -1.86
CA CYS A 6 -4.02 36.27 -1.68
C CYS A 6 -4.42 35.29 -2.81
N PHE A 7 -4.69 34.04 -2.47
CA PHE A 7 -5.25 33.05 -3.41
C PHE A 7 -6.78 33.06 -3.34
N PRO A 8 -7.50 33.05 -4.47
CA PRO A 8 -8.94 32.91 -4.46
C PRO A 8 -9.32 31.44 -4.20
N ALA A 9 -10.17 31.21 -3.21
CA ALA A 9 -10.79 29.92 -2.94
C ALA A 9 -11.84 29.62 -4.02
N PHE A 10 -11.58 28.62 -4.85
CA PHE A 10 -12.61 28.02 -5.71
C PHE A 10 -13.17 26.78 -5.00
N ALA A 11 -14.39 26.91 -4.48
CA ALA A 11 -15.19 25.78 -4.03
C ALA A 11 -15.78 25.07 -5.25
N VAL A 12 -15.36 23.82 -5.49
CA VAL A 12 -16.01 22.93 -6.46
C VAL A 12 -16.73 21.85 -5.66
N GLU A 13 -18.04 22.01 -5.48
CA GLU A 13 -18.90 20.95 -4.96
C GLU A 13 -19.07 19.87 -6.02
N SER A 14 -18.31 18.78 -5.93
CA SER A 14 -18.61 17.56 -6.69
C SER A 14 -19.52 16.65 -5.87
N LYS A 15 -20.83 16.68 -6.15
CA LYS A 15 -21.76 15.66 -5.64
C LYS A 15 -21.50 14.34 -6.35
N ILE A 16 -20.85 13.41 -5.66
CA ILE A 16 -20.68 12.02 -6.11
C ILE A 16 -21.89 11.22 -5.62
N THR A 17 -22.84 10.93 -6.52
CA THR A 17 -23.90 9.96 -6.27
C THR A 17 -23.38 8.55 -6.54
N ALA A 18 -23.02 7.84 -5.48
CA ALA A 18 -22.73 6.41 -5.54
C ALA A 18 -24.04 5.62 -5.65
N THR A 19 -24.34 5.09 -6.83
CA THR A 19 -25.45 4.15 -7.02
C THR A 19 -24.99 2.76 -6.59
N HIS A 20 -25.34 2.34 -5.38
CA HIS A 20 -25.14 0.98 -4.91
C HIS A 20 -26.20 0.05 -5.52
N ARG A 21 -25.79 -0.85 -6.42
CA ARG A 21 -26.52 -2.10 -6.68
C ARG A 21 -25.85 -3.19 -5.87
N ILE A 22 -26.53 -3.65 -4.82
CA ILE A 22 -26.19 -4.85 -4.07
C ILE A 22 -26.55 -6.03 -4.95
N PHE A 23 -25.56 -6.77 -5.43
CA PHE A 23 -25.81 -8.12 -5.95
C PHE A 23 -25.77 -9.07 -4.76
N ALA A 24 -26.91 -9.67 -4.45
CA ALA A 24 -26.95 -10.85 -3.58
C ALA A 24 -26.25 -11.99 -4.32
N VAL A 25 -25.11 -12.43 -3.80
CA VAL A 25 -24.44 -13.65 -4.25
C VAL A 25 -24.99 -14.78 -3.39
N GLY A 26 -25.77 -15.67 -4.01
CA GLY A 26 -26.30 -16.88 -3.36
C GLY A 26 -25.20 -17.91 -3.06
N PRO A 27 -25.39 -18.81 -2.09
CA PRO A 27 -24.38 -19.76 -1.65
C PRO A 27 -24.47 -21.06 -2.46
N GLU A 28 -23.98 -21.06 -3.70
CA GLU A 28 -23.82 -22.30 -4.46
C GLU A 28 -22.49 -22.28 -5.19
N ASN A 29 -21.46 -22.84 -4.55
CA ASN A 29 -20.25 -23.37 -5.18
C ASN A 29 -19.50 -24.22 -4.14
N ASN A 30 -20.05 -25.38 -3.83
CA ASN A 30 -19.36 -26.47 -3.14
C ASN A 30 -19.80 -27.78 -3.78
N LEU A 31 -19.27 -28.08 -4.96
CA LEU A 31 -19.39 -29.39 -5.62
C LEU A 31 -18.32 -29.49 -6.71
N CYS A 32 -17.09 -29.83 -6.31
CA CYS A 32 -16.08 -30.41 -7.20
C CYS A 32 -14.98 -31.11 -6.37
N CYS A 33 -15.40 -32.00 -5.47
CA CYS A 33 -14.53 -33.03 -4.88
C CYS A 33 -15.31 -34.34 -4.87
N TYR A 34 -15.52 -34.94 -6.03
CA TYR A 34 -15.88 -36.35 -6.13
C TYR A 34 -15.10 -36.97 -7.28
N ASP A 35 -14.44 -38.08 -6.94
CA ASP A 35 -13.94 -39.12 -7.85
C ASP A 35 -12.59 -38.93 -8.57
N TRP A 36 -11.51 -38.73 -7.79
CA TRP A 36 -10.12 -38.91 -8.26
C TRP A 36 -9.39 -40.05 -7.52
N GLN A 37 -10.08 -41.17 -7.29
CA GLN A 37 -9.50 -42.36 -6.64
C GLN A 37 -9.69 -43.68 -7.40
N LYS A 38 -10.16 -43.67 -8.66
CA LYS A 38 -10.50 -44.92 -9.37
C LYS A 38 -9.66 -45.32 -10.58
N THR A 39 -8.59 -44.61 -10.94
CA THR A 39 -7.77 -45.00 -12.10
C THR A 39 -6.28 -44.82 -11.87
N CYS A 40 -5.73 -45.56 -10.91
CA CYS A 40 -4.32 -45.98 -10.94
C CYS A 40 -4.26 -47.42 -10.44
N LYS A 41 -4.45 -48.40 -11.34
CA LYS A 41 -4.07 -49.79 -11.08
C LYS A 41 -2.61 -49.96 -11.49
N PRO A 42 -1.70 -50.36 -10.58
CA PRO A 42 -0.48 -51.03 -10.99
C PRO A 42 -0.74 -52.54 -11.15
N GLU A 43 -0.58 -53.03 -12.37
CA GLU A 43 -0.38 -54.46 -12.64
C GLU A 43 1.11 -54.79 -12.48
N ASN A 44 1.49 -55.56 -11.47
CA ASN A 44 2.01 -56.93 -11.66
C ASN A 44 2.61 -57.55 -10.39
N LYS A 45 2.46 -58.87 -10.36
CA LYS A 45 2.81 -59.85 -9.32
C LYS A 45 4.33 -60.05 -9.19
N ALA A 46 4.81 -60.39 -7.98
CA ALA A 46 5.47 -61.68 -7.72
C ALA A 46 5.76 -61.93 -6.22
N LYS A 47 5.26 -63.08 -5.76
CA LYS A 47 5.75 -64.09 -4.79
C LYS A 47 6.38 -63.69 -3.43
N ALA A 48 5.80 -64.36 -2.43
CA ALA A 48 6.24 -64.52 -1.06
C ALA A 48 7.46 -65.44 -0.91
N GLU A 49 8.24 -65.21 0.15
CA GLU A 49 8.91 -66.23 0.97
C GLU A 49 9.14 -65.66 2.39
N ASP A 50 8.90 -66.50 3.39
CA ASP A 50 8.95 -66.26 4.84
C ASP A 50 10.38 -66.13 5.39
N ILE A 51 10.52 -65.51 6.58
CA ILE A 51 11.37 -65.87 7.76
C ILE A 51 11.70 -64.61 8.62
N PRO A 52 11.89 -64.74 9.96
CA PRO A 52 11.40 -63.75 10.93
C PRO A 52 12.48 -62.94 11.67
N GLU A 53 11.98 -61.92 12.36
CA GLU A 53 12.38 -61.32 13.65
C GLU A 53 13.84 -60.88 13.98
N VAL A 54 13.86 -59.69 14.58
CA VAL A 54 14.84 -59.07 15.51
C VAL A 54 16.10 -58.35 14.97
N LYS A 55 16.14 -57.03 15.26
CA LYS A 55 17.24 -56.22 15.87
C LYS A 55 17.63 -54.94 15.10
N SER A 56 17.39 -53.82 15.78
CA SER A 56 18.26 -52.64 15.99
C SER A 56 19.44 -52.37 15.04
N MET A 57 19.46 -51.15 14.48
CA MET A 57 20.59 -50.20 14.31
C MET A 57 20.24 -49.25 13.15
N GLN A 58 20.08 -47.95 13.39
CA GLN A 58 21.10 -46.90 13.25
C GLN A 58 21.81 -46.85 11.87
N GLN A 59 21.66 -45.66 11.25
CA GLN A 59 22.51 -44.95 10.26
C GLN A 59 22.31 -45.14 8.74
N GLN A 60 22.41 -43.97 8.08
CA GLN A 60 22.65 -43.62 6.65
C GLN A 60 21.39 -43.00 6.00
N GLN A 61 21.28 -41.67 5.81
CA GLN A 61 22.09 -40.78 4.95
C GLN A 61 22.45 -41.40 3.60
N GLN A 62 21.57 -41.21 2.60
CA GLN A 62 21.84 -40.75 1.22
C GLN A 62 20.70 -41.20 0.30
N GLY A 63 20.26 -40.30 -0.59
CA GLY A 63 19.41 -40.63 -1.73
C GLY A 63 18.19 -39.73 -1.83
N GLU A 64 18.25 -38.71 -2.69
CA GLU A 64 17.43 -38.68 -3.92
C GLU A 64 17.73 -37.37 -4.68
N GLU A 65 18.48 -37.52 -5.77
CA GLU A 65 18.47 -36.57 -6.89
C GLU A 65 17.09 -36.72 -7.56
N ASP A 66 16.23 -35.72 -7.40
CA ASP A 66 14.99 -35.63 -8.17
C ASP A 66 15.33 -35.14 -9.59
N ASP A 67 15.41 -36.12 -10.49
CA ASP A 67 15.58 -35.99 -11.93
C ASP A 67 14.33 -35.31 -12.54
N ASP A 68 14.42 -33.99 -12.76
CA ASP A 68 13.41 -33.12 -13.37
C ASP A 68 13.36 -33.33 -14.90
N THR A 69 12.99 -34.54 -15.34
CA THR A 69 12.78 -34.87 -16.76
C THR A 69 11.35 -35.33 -17.02
N GLY A 70 10.41 -34.39 -16.83
CA GLY A 70 8.98 -34.67 -17.02
C GLY A 70 8.14 -33.48 -17.49
N ALA A 71 8.69 -32.58 -18.31
CA ALA A 71 7.93 -31.49 -18.92
C ALA A 71 7.08 -31.99 -20.11
N CYS A 72 6.06 -32.80 -19.84
CA CYS A 72 5.05 -33.19 -20.80
C CYS A 72 3.67 -32.73 -20.33
N CYS A 73 3.06 -31.87 -21.15
CA CYS A 73 1.71 -31.29 -21.04
C CYS A 73 1.61 -30.01 -20.18
N GLY A 74 1.10 -28.93 -20.79
CA GLY A 74 0.97 -27.57 -20.25
C GLY A 74 -0.03 -27.40 -19.09
N CYS A 75 -0.10 -28.36 -18.19
CA CYS A 75 -0.76 -28.21 -16.90
C CYS A 75 0.09 -27.27 -16.05
N ARG A 76 -0.31 -25.99 -15.95
CA ARG A 76 0.24 -25.09 -14.93
C ARG A 76 0.10 -25.81 -13.59
N LYS A 77 1.22 -26.16 -12.95
CA LYS A 77 1.24 -26.70 -11.59
C LYS A 77 0.36 -25.76 -10.76
N ALA A 78 -0.72 -26.28 -10.17
CA ALA A 78 -1.59 -25.46 -9.35
C ALA A 78 -0.75 -24.83 -8.24
N ASP A 79 -0.75 -23.51 -8.16
CA ASP A 79 -0.07 -22.79 -7.08
C ASP A 79 -0.88 -23.01 -5.80
N PHE A 80 -0.42 -23.95 -4.96
CA PHE A 80 -1.08 -24.30 -3.69
C PHE A 80 -0.89 -23.23 -2.60
N ARG A 81 -0.17 -22.14 -2.88
CA ARG A 81 0.04 -21.08 -1.90
C ARG A 81 -1.28 -20.44 -1.48
N THR A 82 -1.41 -20.22 -0.17
CA THR A 82 -2.52 -19.50 0.43
C THR A 82 -2.54 -18.04 -0.05
N ARG A 83 -3.71 -17.39 0.03
CA ARG A 83 -3.81 -15.94 -0.27
C ARG A 83 -2.88 -15.11 0.60
N HIS A 84 -2.68 -15.53 1.85
CA HIS A 84 -1.77 -14.89 2.80
C HIS A 84 -0.32 -14.97 2.34
N GLU A 85 0.18 -16.16 2.00
CA GLU A 85 1.55 -16.34 1.50
C GLU A 85 1.81 -15.53 0.23
N ARG A 86 0.88 -15.58 -0.73
CA ARG A 86 0.98 -14.78 -1.97
C ARG A 86 1.00 -13.27 -1.68
N CYS A 87 0.24 -12.82 -0.68
CA CYS A 87 0.23 -11.43 -0.27
C CYS A 87 1.57 -11.01 0.34
N LEU A 88 2.15 -11.85 1.20
CA LEU A 88 3.46 -11.60 1.81
C LEU A 88 4.57 -11.58 0.75
N ASP A 89 4.57 -12.55 -0.17
CA ASP A 89 5.54 -12.62 -1.27
C ASP A 89 5.51 -11.35 -2.12
N GLU A 90 4.31 -10.89 -2.50
CA GLU A 90 4.13 -9.67 -3.30
C GLU A 90 4.58 -8.42 -2.54
N ALA A 91 4.20 -8.28 -1.26
CA ALA A 91 4.61 -7.15 -0.42
C ALA A 91 6.14 -7.10 -0.23
N GLN A 92 6.78 -8.24 0.07
CA GLN A 92 8.23 -8.36 0.19
C GLN A 92 8.94 -8.06 -1.13
N SER A 93 8.38 -8.49 -2.27
CA SER A 93 8.90 -8.16 -3.60
C SER A 93 8.98 -6.64 -3.83
N TYR A 94 7.97 -5.87 -3.39
CA TYR A 94 8.02 -4.41 -3.47
C TYR A 94 8.97 -3.79 -2.44
N GLN A 95 8.96 -4.26 -1.20
CA GLN A 95 9.84 -3.71 -0.15
C GLN A 95 11.32 -3.81 -0.52
N ARG A 96 11.74 -4.92 -1.15
CA ARG A 96 13.13 -5.09 -1.64
C ARG A 96 13.58 -4.01 -2.64
N LYS A 97 12.66 -3.31 -3.30
CA LYS A 97 12.97 -2.21 -4.23
C LYS A 97 13.35 -0.91 -3.52
N PHE A 98 13.15 -0.81 -2.21
CA PHE A 98 13.34 0.42 -1.43
C PHE A 98 14.27 0.18 -0.21
N PRO A 99 15.58 -0.08 -0.44
CA PRO A 99 16.51 -0.45 0.64
C PRO A 99 16.69 0.64 1.71
N HIS A 100 16.37 1.90 1.40
CA HIS A 100 16.45 3.02 2.33
C HIS A 100 15.18 3.24 3.17
N ALA A 101 14.10 2.53 2.86
CA ALA A 101 12.86 2.57 3.64
C ALA A 101 12.77 1.27 4.45
N PRO A 102 12.99 1.30 5.78
CA PRO A 102 12.93 0.09 6.59
C PRO A 102 11.51 -0.51 6.49
N PRO A 103 11.40 -1.79 6.09
CA PRO A 103 10.10 -2.43 5.98
C PRO A 103 9.51 -2.68 7.37
N LEU A 104 8.20 -2.61 7.48
CA LEU A 104 7.45 -2.97 8.67
C LEU A 104 6.31 -3.92 8.28
N ALA A 105 6.25 -5.08 8.95
CA ALA A 105 5.14 -6.02 8.78
C ALA A 105 3.92 -5.52 9.55
N SER A 106 2.72 -5.74 9.00
CA SER A 106 1.46 -5.38 9.65
C SER A 106 1.27 -6.07 11.01
N THR A 107 1.77 -7.29 11.18
CA THR A 107 1.76 -7.98 12.48
C THR A 107 2.65 -7.28 13.52
N SER A 108 3.73 -6.62 13.09
CA SER A 108 4.63 -5.88 13.97
C SER A 108 4.06 -4.55 14.44
N LEU A 109 2.99 -4.01 13.84
CA LEU A 109 2.35 -2.78 14.32
C LEU A 109 1.88 -2.89 15.78
N ARG A 110 1.62 -4.12 16.23
CA ARG A 110 1.23 -4.44 17.60
C ARG A 110 2.28 -4.08 18.65
N SER A 111 3.56 -4.00 18.26
CA SER A 111 4.63 -3.59 19.20
C SER A 111 4.61 -2.09 19.49
N PHE A 112 3.90 -1.30 18.67
CA PHE A 112 3.70 0.12 18.92
C PHE A 112 2.58 0.30 19.95
N ARG A 113 2.96 0.27 21.22
CA ARG A 113 2.06 0.15 22.38
C ARG A 113 1.05 1.30 22.57
N THR A 114 1.34 2.49 22.05
CA THR A 114 0.48 3.66 22.23
C THR A 114 0.24 4.37 20.89
N ALA A 115 -0.95 4.94 20.69
CA ALA A 115 -1.23 5.78 19.53
C ALA A 115 -0.32 7.02 19.46
N GLU A 116 0.31 7.39 20.57
CA GLU A 116 1.31 8.46 20.65
C GLU A 116 2.69 8.00 20.15
N SER A 117 2.96 6.69 20.08
CA SER A 117 4.24 6.17 19.62
C SER A 117 4.41 6.14 18.10
N PHE A 118 3.31 6.32 17.34
CA PHE A 118 3.38 6.32 15.88
C PHE A 118 2.25 7.10 15.20
N ARG A 119 2.50 7.49 13.95
CA ARG A 119 1.55 8.14 13.06
C ARG A 119 1.40 7.33 11.78
N LEU A 120 0.18 6.86 11.51
CA LEU A 120 -0.14 6.17 10.25
C LEU A 120 -0.42 7.17 9.13
N VAL A 121 0.21 6.98 7.99
CA VAL A 121 0.07 7.81 6.79
C VAL A 121 -0.36 6.96 5.60
N ASP A 122 -1.53 7.27 5.04
CA ASP A 122 -2.08 6.60 3.88
C ASP A 122 -1.59 7.28 2.59
N ALA A 123 -0.74 6.59 1.84
CA ALA A 123 -0.19 7.03 0.56
C ALA A 123 -1.05 6.60 -0.65
N ARG A 124 -2.25 6.05 -0.43
CA ARG A 124 -3.20 5.77 -1.51
C ARG A 124 -3.83 7.05 -2.05
N THR A 125 -4.48 6.96 -3.21
CA THR A 125 -5.23 8.09 -3.77
C THR A 125 -6.53 8.33 -3.00
N GLU A 126 -7.07 9.55 -3.07
CA GLU A 126 -8.34 9.90 -2.40
C GLU A 126 -9.51 8.94 -2.75
N PRO A 127 -9.72 8.50 -4.01
CA PRO A 127 -10.75 7.52 -4.32
C PRO A 127 -10.55 6.16 -3.63
N GLU A 128 -9.31 5.74 -3.39
CA GLU A 128 -9.01 4.49 -2.68
C GLU A 128 -9.22 4.66 -1.17
N GLN A 129 -8.77 5.79 -0.63
CA GLN A 129 -8.99 6.17 0.77
C GLN A 129 -10.48 6.19 1.08
N ALA A 130 -11.30 6.75 0.18
CA ALA A 130 -12.75 6.83 0.33
C ALA A 130 -13.47 5.47 0.39
N VAL A 131 -12.81 4.35 0.04
CA VAL A 131 -13.36 3.01 0.22
C VAL A 131 -13.17 2.53 1.66
N SER A 132 -11.96 2.69 2.18
CA SER A 132 -11.62 2.36 3.57
C SER A 132 -10.28 2.95 3.94
N MET A 133 -10.03 3.20 5.22
CA MET A 133 -8.73 3.58 5.79
C MET A 133 -8.49 2.82 7.10
N ILE A 134 -7.22 2.64 7.49
CA ILE A 134 -6.90 2.16 8.85
C ILE A 134 -7.31 3.24 9.85
N GLN A 135 -8.03 2.87 10.91
CA GLN A 135 -8.47 3.83 11.93
C GLN A 135 -7.29 4.62 12.50
N GLY A 136 -7.43 5.95 12.56
CA GLY A 136 -6.38 6.86 13.03
C GLY A 136 -5.34 7.27 11.97
N ALA A 137 -5.38 6.69 10.77
CA ALA A 137 -4.52 7.12 9.67
C ALA A 137 -4.95 8.48 9.09
N VAL A 138 -3.96 9.26 8.65
CA VAL A 138 -4.17 10.49 7.87
C VAL A 138 -3.72 10.31 6.43
N SER A 139 -4.25 11.12 5.51
CA SER A 139 -3.75 11.12 4.12
C SER A 139 -2.34 11.69 4.04
N LEU A 140 -1.57 11.26 3.05
CA LEU A 140 -0.24 11.83 2.78
C LEU A 140 -0.26 13.35 2.58
N GLN A 141 -1.29 13.88 1.91
CA GLN A 141 -1.42 15.33 1.72
C GLN A 141 -1.68 16.06 3.04
N GLN A 142 -2.54 15.51 3.90
CA GLN A 142 -2.78 16.06 5.22
C GLN A 142 -1.49 16.03 6.06
N PHE A 143 -0.79 14.90 6.06
CA PHE A 143 0.49 14.76 6.76
C PHE A 143 1.53 15.80 6.32
N ARG A 144 1.68 16.03 5.01
CA ARG A 144 2.61 17.06 4.50
C ARG A 144 2.24 18.47 4.95
N LYS A 145 0.95 18.83 4.93
CA LYS A 145 0.48 20.13 5.47
C LYS A 145 0.78 20.28 6.96
N GLU A 146 0.56 19.22 7.75
CA GLU A 146 0.91 19.17 9.17
C GLU A 146 2.42 19.35 9.39
N MET A 147 3.26 18.73 8.55
CA MET A 147 4.72 18.89 8.61
C MET A 147 5.20 20.28 8.19
N GLU A 148 4.63 20.85 7.12
CA GLU A 148 4.95 22.21 6.65
C GLU A 148 4.60 23.25 7.74
N SER A 149 3.41 23.15 8.32
CA SER A 149 2.99 24.05 9.41
C SER A 149 3.86 23.93 10.66
N ARG A 150 4.33 22.73 11.01
CA ARG A 150 5.29 22.52 12.12
C ARG A 150 6.67 23.04 11.78
N SER A 151 7.14 22.87 10.55
CA SER A 151 8.43 23.38 10.09
C SER A 151 8.48 24.91 10.21
N CYS A 152 7.38 25.61 9.94
CA CYS A 152 7.30 27.06 10.16
C CYS A 152 7.46 27.42 11.65
N ILE A 153 6.92 26.62 12.57
CA ILE A 153 7.07 26.85 14.01
C ILE A 153 8.52 26.59 14.45
N HIS A 154 9.15 25.52 13.95
CA HIS A 154 10.54 25.22 14.28
C HIS A 154 11.50 26.26 13.68
N GLN A 155 11.21 26.84 12.51
CA GLN A 155 12.01 27.92 11.93
C GLN A 155 11.87 29.24 12.72
N VAL A 156 10.70 29.50 13.30
CA VAL A 156 10.49 30.63 14.22
C VAL A 156 11.21 30.41 15.56
N LEU A 157 11.18 29.19 16.11
CA LEU A 157 11.81 28.86 17.39
C LEU A 157 13.32 28.64 17.29
N ALA A 158 13.85 28.14 16.16
CA ALA A 158 15.29 27.99 15.93
C ALA A 158 16.03 29.34 15.79
N SER A 159 15.30 30.47 15.76
CA SER A 159 15.89 31.81 15.88
C SER A 159 16.16 32.23 17.34
N SER A 160 15.72 31.44 18.33
CA SER A 160 16.19 31.57 19.72
C SER A 160 17.31 30.56 19.96
N GLU A 161 18.51 31.09 20.20
CA GLU A 161 19.78 30.37 20.32
C GLU A 161 19.79 29.35 21.47
N THR A 162 19.54 28.07 21.17
CA THR A 162 19.98 26.92 21.98
C THR A 162 20.13 25.69 21.08
N GLU A 163 21.02 25.76 20.10
CA GLU A 163 21.59 24.56 19.47
C GLU A 163 22.79 24.08 20.29
N GLU A 164 22.53 23.21 21.28
CA GLU A 164 23.59 22.48 21.97
C GLU A 164 23.55 21.01 21.54
N LEU A 165 24.37 20.70 20.53
CA LEU A 165 25.18 19.50 20.37
C LEU A 165 24.64 18.18 20.97
N LEU A 166 23.52 17.66 20.44
CA LEU A 166 23.10 16.27 20.67
C LEU A 166 23.04 15.51 19.34
N GLU A 167 24.22 15.23 18.80
CA GLU A 167 24.38 14.28 17.69
C GLU A 167 24.28 12.84 18.23
N GLY A 168 23.24 12.13 17.80
CA GLY A 168 23.28 10.66 17.71
C GLY A 168 22.31 9.87 18.58
N THR A 169 21.57 10.50 19.51
CA THR A 169 20.54 9.77 20.27
C THR A 169 19.18 9.95 19.60
N LYS A 170 18.67 8.89 18.96
CA LYS A 170 17.28 8.78 18.53
C LYS A 170 16.38 9.16 19.69
N ASP A 171 15.71 10.29 19.58
CA ASP A 171 14.83 10.80 20.62
C ASP A 171 13.60 9.88 20.73
N PRO A 172 13.45 9.10 21.82
CA PRO A 172 12.33 8.19 22.00
C PRO A 172 10.99 8.94 22.16
N SER A 173 11.01 10.27 22.26
CA SER A 173 9.81 11.11 22.32
C SER A 173 9.19 11.39 20.95
N LYS A 174 9.92 11.18 19.85
CA LYS A 174 9.38 11.43 18.50
C LYS A 174 8.56 10.23 18.00
N PRO A 175 7.30 10.42 17.58
CA PRO A 175 6.48 9.33 17.05
C PRO A 175 7.06 8.80 15.73
N ALA A 176 7.06 7.48 15.56
CA ALA A 176 7.42 6.85 14.31
C ALA A 176 6.37 7.15 13.22
N ILE A 177 6.80 7.49 12.02
CA ILE A 177 5.93 7.68 10.86
C ILE A 177 5.84 6.37 10.09
N ILE A 178 4.65 5.83 9.94
CA ILE A 178 4.42 4.55 9.27
C ILE A 178 3.55 4.79 8.05
N VAL A 179 4.16 4.69 6.88
CA VAL A 179 3.48 4.92 5.60
C VAL A 179 2.95 3.60 5.06
N TYR A 180 1.70 3.56 4.62
CA TYR A 180 1.13 2.38 3.97
C TYR A 180 0.46 2.74 2.65
N CYS A 181 0.31 1.72 1.80
CA CYS A 181 -0.49 1.82 0.59
C CYS A 181 -1.23 0.49 0.35
N THR A 182 -1.55 0.13 -0.88
CA THR A 182 -2.27 -1.12 -1.18
C THR A 182 -1.42 -2.37 -0.86
N ILE A 183 -0.19 -2.44 -1.39
CA ILE A 183 0.67 -3.64 -1.36
C ILE A 183 2.16 -3.32 -1.10
N GLY A 184 2.45 -2.15 -0.52
CA GLY A 184 3.82 -1.78 -0.12
C GLY A 184 4.63 -0.91 -1.12
N TYR A 185 4.23 -0.82 -2.40
CA TYR A 185 5.02 -0.08 -3.40
C TYR A 185 5.07 1.44 -3.15
N ARG A 186 3.92 2.12 -3.09
CA ARG A 186 3.86 3.58 -2.88
C ARG A 186 4.36 3.97 -1.49
N SER A 187 4.14 3.13 -0.48
CA SER A 187 4.66 3.36 0.87
C SER A 187 6.18 3.32 0.90
N GLY A 188 6.82 2.38 0.20
CA GLY A 188 8.28 2.34 0.10
C GLY A 188 8.89 3.58 -0.58
N LEU A 189 8.25 4.04 -1.66
CA LEU A 189 8.63 5.27 -2.35
C LEU A 189 8.50 6.50 -1.44
N GLU A 190 7.34 6.67 -0.80
CA GLU A 190 7.07 7.82 0.06
C GLU A 190 7.88 7.80 1.35
N ALA A 191 8.10 6.63 1.97
CA ALA A 191 8.99 6.51 3.11
C ALA A 191 10.43 6.90 2.74
N THR A 192 10.91 6.50 1.55
CA THR A 192 12.23 6.93 1.05
C THR A 192 12.29 8.46 0.89
N HIS A 193 11.26 9.08 0.32
CA HIS A 193 11.20 10.54 0.19
C HIS A 193 11.19 11.26 1.54
N LEU A 194 10.33 10.82 2.47
CA LEU A 194 10.21 11.44 3.79
C LEU A 194 11.51 11.34 4.59
N ARG A 195 12.24 10.22 4.52
CA ARG A 195 13.55 10.08 5.20
C ARG A 195 14.61 11.02 4.63
N ARG A 196 14.57 11.28 3.32
CA ARG A 196 15.50 12.24 2.69
C ARG A 196 15.14 13.68 3.05
N GLN A 197 13.85 13.98 3.11
CA GLN A 197 13.36 15.32 3.41
C GLN A 197 13.44 15.67 4.90
N TYR A 198 13.25 14.68 5.77
CA TYR A 198 13.21 14.82 7.22
C TYR A 198 14.11 13.75 7.86
N PRO A 199 15.44 13.94 7.88
CA PRO A 199 16.39 12.93 8.35
C PRO A 199 16.22 12.57 9.82
N ASP A 200 15.64 13.46 10.62
CA ASP A 200 15.40 13.26 12.06
C ASP A 200 14.14 12.44 12.39
N LEU A 201 13.34 12.08 11.37
CA LEU A 201 12.13 11.28 11.56
C LEU A 201 12.42 9.80 11.39
N GLU A 202 11.90 9.00 12.32
CA GLU A 202 11.80 7.57 12.11
C GLU A 202 10.65 7.26 11.14
N VAL A 203 10.97 6.90 9.91
CA VAL A 203 9.97 6.54 8.91
C VAL A 203 10.11 5.08 8.47
N TYR A 204 8.99 4.36 8.47
CA TYR A 204 8.87 2.96 8.07
C TYR A 204 7.87 2.79 6.92
N SER A 205 8.07 1.76 6.10
CA SER A 205 7.15 1.36 5.04
C SER A 205 6.38 0.10 5.42
N LEU A 206 5.08 0.24 5.67
CA LEU A 206 4.20 -0.90 5.91
C LEU A 206 4.03 -1.75 4.63
N ASP A 207 3.88 -3.05 4.82
CA ASP A 207 3.62 -4.08 3.79
C ASP A 207 2.31 -3.86 2.98
N GLY A 208 1.39 -3.05 3.49
CA GLY A 208 0.22 -2.55 2.76
C GLY A 208 -1.11 -3.00 3.37
N ILE A 209 -2.21 -2.35 2.96
CA ILE A 209 -3.53 -2.57 3.54
C ILE A 209 -4.06 -3.99 3.26
N VAL A 210 -3.64 -4.63 2.17
CA VAL A 210 -4.03 -6.04 1.90
C VAL A 210 -3.38 -6.98 2.91
N ALA A 211 -2.07 -6.84 3.16
CA ALA A 211 -1.37 -7.59 4.19
C ALA A 211 -1.94 -7.28 5.59
N TYR A 212 -2.30 -6.02 5.84
CA TYR A 212 -2.94 -5.58 7.08
C TYR A 212 -4.25 -6.31 7.38
N THR A 213 -5.07 -6.62 6.36
CA THR A 213 -6.31 -7.39 6.59
C THR A 213 -6.06 -8.81 7.09
N HIS A 214 -4.97 -9.47 6.68
CA HIS A 214 -4.57 -10.76 7.24
C HIS A 214 -4.13 -10.63 8.70
N ALA A 215 -3.39 -9.56 9.03
CA ALA A 215 -2.97 -9.30 10.40
C ALA A 215 -4.16 -9.04 11.34
N LEU A 216 -5.24 -8.44 10.84
CA LEU A 216 -6.51 -8.25 11.58
C LEU A 216 -7.23 -9.57 11.86
N GLU A 217 -7.13 -10.57 10.97
CA GLU A 217 -7.68 -11.92 11.21
C GLU A 217 -6.80 -12.79 12.12
N GLY A 218 -5.68 -12.25 12.60
CA GLY A 218 -4.73 -12.98 13.45
C GLY A 218 -3.81 -13.91 12.67
N CYS A 219 -3.77 -13.83 11.34
CA CYS A 219 -2.79 -14.57 10.56
C CYS A 219 -1.36 -14.13 10.94
N GLY A 220 -0.47 -15.10 11.13
CA GLY A 220 0.93 -14.86 11.51
C GLY A 220 1.16 -14.63 13.00
N LEU A 221 0.15 -14.76 13.86
CA LEU A 221 0.33 -14.80 15.31
C LEU A 221 0.41 -16.24 15.83
N PRO A 222 1.30 -16.55 16.79
CA PRO A 222 1.26 -17.82 17.48
C PRO A 222 -0.03 -17.93 18.32
N SER A 223 -0.63 -19.12 18.40
CA SER A 223 -1.89 -19.36 19.13
C SER A 223 -1.84 -19.04 20.63
N SER A 224 -0.66 -18.75 21.17
CA SER A 224 -0.42 -18.42 22.58
C SER A 224 -0.61 -16.95 22.94
N VAL A 225 -0.95 -16.07 21.98
CA VAL A 225 -1.12 -14.63 22.28
C VAL A 225 -2.50 -14.39 22.93
N PRO A 226 -2.55 -13.79 24.13
CA PRO A 226 -3.80 -13.44 24.79
C PRO A 226 -4.66 -12.45 23.97
N PRO A 227 -5.99 -12.63 23.92
CA PRO A 227 -6.89 -11.82 23.09
C PRO A 227 -6.97 -10.34 23.50
N ASP A 228 -6.61 -10.02 24.75
CA ASP A 228 -6.64 -8.70 25.37
C ASP A 228 -5.41 -7.83 25.05
N VAL A 229 -4.32 -8.41 24.56
CA VAL A 229 -3.04 -7.69 24.41
C VAL A 229 -2.92 -6.97 23.06
N GLN A 230 -3.82 -7.21 22.10
CA GLN A 230 -3.44 -7.01 20.71
C GLN A 230 -4.65 -6.77 19.81
N GLU A 231 -5.26 -5.59 19.88
CA GLU A 231 -6.17 -5.14 18.82
C GLU A 231 -5.44 -4.14 17.91
N LEU A 232 -5.25 -4.54 16.66
CA LEU A 232 -4.84 -3.62 15.61
C LEU A 232 -6.04 -2.71 15.27
N PRO A 233 -5.82 -1.42 14.96
CA PRO A 233 -6.90 -0.53 14.57
C PRO A 233 -7.72 -1.10 13.40
N PRO A 234 -9.06 -1.19 13.49
CA PRO A 234 -9.88 -1.71 12.41
C PRO A 234 -9.81 -0.83 11.15
N LEU A 235 -10.27 -1.37 10.02
CA LEU A 235 -10.55 -0.55 8.85
C LEU A 235 -11.88 0.18 9.04
N ILE A 236 -11.92 1.46 8.70
CA ILE A 236 -13.11 2.31 8.75
C ILE A 236 -13.45 2.85 7.37
N ASP A 237 -14.74 3.07 7.12
CA ASP A 237 -15.20 3.94 6.04
C ASP A 237 -14.99 5.40 6.48
N PRO A 238 -14.15 6.20 5.80
CA PRO A 238 -13.84 7.56 6.25
C PRO A 238 -15.04 8.51 6.27
N LYS A 239 -16.11 8.22 5.53
CA LYS A 239 -17.31 9.08 5.50
C LYS A 239 -18.22 8.83 6.69
N THR A 240 -18.35 7.57 7.09
CA THR A 240 -19.29 7.14 8.13
C THR A 240 -18.60 6.87 9.47
N SER A 241 -17.28 6.78 9.47
CA SER A 241 -16.44 6.36 10.61
C SER A 241 -16.82 4.98 11.18
N ARG A 242 -17.56 4.17 10.41
CA ARG A 242 -17.96 2.81 10.79
C ARG A 242 -16.91 1.81 10.35
N VAL A 243 -16.75 0.74 11.14
CA VAL A 243 -15.91 -0.40 10.76
C VAL A 243 -16.39 -0.98 9.45
N THR A 244 -15.47 -1.27 8.54
CA THR A 244 -15.75 -1.81 7.21
C THR A 244 -14.85 -3.01 6.90
N ARG A 245 -15.38 -3.94 6.11
CA ARG A 245 -14.62 -5.04 5.51
C ARG A 245 -14.44 -4.86 4.01
N VAL A 246 -14.61 -3.64 3.50
CA VAL A 246 -14.42 -3.32 2.09
C VAL A 246 -13.03 -2.73 1.88
N ILE A 247 -12.25 -3.26 0.94
CA ILE A 247 -10.96 -2.68 0.56
C ILE A 247 -10.86 -2.51 -0.94
N HIS A 248 -10.09 -1.52 -1.38
CA HIS A 248 -9.79 -1.33 -2.78
C HIS A 248 -8.52 -2.09 -3.20
N THR A 249 -8.57 -2.74 -4.35
CA THR A 249 -7.40 -3.30 -5.05
C THR A 249 -7.38 -2.82 -6.51
N PHE A 250 -6.19 -2.75 -7.13
CA PHE A 250 -6.07 -2.25 -8.52
C PHE A 250 -6.35 -3.31 -9.59
N GLY A 251 -6.47 -4.58 -9.21
CA GLY A 251 -6.73 -5.66 -10.15
C GLY A 251 -6.66 -7.03 -9.48
N GLY A 252 -7.07 -8.07 -10.22
CA GLY A 252 -7.16 -9.43 -9.69
C GLY A 252 -5.83 -10.01 -9.19
N ALA A 253 -4.69 -9.52 -9.69
CA ALA A 253 -3.38 -9.92 -9.19
C ALA A 253 -3.13 -9.51 -7.73
N TRP A 254 -3.77 -8.43 -7.27
CA TRP A 254 -3.67 -7.91 -5.90
C TRP A 254 -4.90 -8.22 -5.06
N ASP A 255 -5.85 -9.00 -5.60
CA ASP A 255 -7.01 -9.50 -4.87
C ASP A 255 -6.63 -10.68 -3.97
N LEU A 256 -5.77 -10.37 -3.00
CA LEU A 256 -5.16 -11.33 -2.08
C LEU A 256 -5.69 -11.15 -0.65
N ALA A 257 -6.76 -10.39 -0.47
CA ALA A 257 -7.39 -10.21 0.82
C ALA A 257 -8.01 -11.53 1.33
N PRO A 258 -8.14 -11.70 2.65
CA PRO A 258 -8.91 -12.81 3.21
C PRO A 258 -10.35 -12.81 2.69
N SER A 259 -10.98 -13.98 2.69
CA SER A 259 -12.36 -14.14 2.21
C SER A 259 -13.40 -13.40 3.06
N SER A 260 -13.07 -12.97 4.28
CA SER A 260 -13.98 -12.13 5.09
C SER A 260 -14.04 -10.68 4.60
N TYR A 261 -13.14 -10.27 3.71
CA TYR A 261 -13.09 -8.93 3.13
C TYR A 261 -13.66 -8.92 1.72
N ASN A 262 -14.40 -7.87 1.41
CA ASN A 262 -14.91 -7.57 0.08
C ASN A 262 -13.91 -6.66 -0.65
N THR A 263 -13.35 -7.14 -1.76
CA THR A 263 -12.47 -6.32 -2.59
C THR A 263 -13.26 -5.62 -3.68
N VAL A 264 -12.99 -4.33 -3.86
CA VAL A 264 -13.55 -3.51 -4.95
C VAL A 264 -12.44 -2.99 -5.84
N GLN A 265 -12.71 -2.92 -7.13
CA GLN A 265 -11.79 -2.39 -8.13
C GLN A 265 -12.44 -1.20 -8.82
N PHE A 266 -11.64 -0.24 -9.28
CA PHE A 266 -12.20 0.84 -10.10
C PHE A 266 -12.64 0.27 -11.44
N ARG A 267 -13.88 0.58 -11.83
CA ARG A 267 -14.38 0.20 -13.15
C ARG A 267 -13.54 0.89 -14.23
N PRO A 268 -13.04 0.17 -15.25
CA PRO A 268 -12.22 0.74 -16.32
C PRO A 268 -12.86 1.96 -16.99
N LEU A 269 -14.19 1.96 -17.15
CA LEU A 269 -14.92 3.06 -17.76
C LEU A 269 -14.87 4.36 -16.95
N ALA A 270 -14.80 4.28 -15.61
CA ALA A 270 -14.59 5.46 -14.77
C ALA A 270 -13.16 6.00 -14.92
N LEU A 271 -12.20 5.13 -15.23
CA LEU A 271 -10.81 5.50 -15.48
C LEU A 271 -10.67 6.18 -16.85
N VAL A 272 -11.35 5.65 -17.87
CA VAL A 272 -11.45 6.27 -19.21
C VAL A 272 -12.13 7.63 -19.13
N SER A 273 -13.23 7.78 -18.38
CA SER A 273 -13.90 9.09 -18.28
C SER A 273 -13.04 10.13 -17.56
N ARG A 274 -12.27 9.73 -16.53
CA ARG A 274 -11.31 10.62 -15.86
C ARG A 274 -10.15 11.01 -16.76
N LEU A 275 -9.59 10.08 -17.54
CA LEU A 275 -8.57 10.39 -18.53
C LEU A 275 -9.09 11.34 -19.61
N ALA A 276 -10.33 11.14 -20.07
CA ALA A 276 -10.98 12.05 -21.03
C ALA A 276 -11.22 13.44 -20.43
N GLN A 277 -11.64 13.55 -19.16
CA GLN A 277 -11.80 14.83 -18.48
C GLN A 277 -10.48 15.59 -18.33
N VAL A 278 -9.42 14.92 -17.89
CA VAL A 278 -8.09 15.54 -17.75
C VAL A 278 -7.56 15.97 -19.12
N GLY A 279 -7.66 15.10 -20.14
CA GLY A 279 -7.28 15.41 -21.50
C GLY A 279 -8.04 16.61 -22.07
N GLY A 280 -9.37 16.64 -21.88
CA GLY A 280 -10.19 17.79 -22.27
C GLY A 280 -9.79 19.09 -21.57
N THR A 281 -9.48 19.04 -20.28
CA THR A 281 -9.06 20.21 -19.50
C THR A 281 -7.72 20.77 -19.97
N VAL A 282 -6.77 19.90 -20.32
CA VAL A 282 -5.47 20.32 -20.87
C VAL A 282 -5.67 21.02 -22.22
N VAL A 283 -6.47 20.43 -23.13
CA VAL A 283 -6.77 21.03 -24.44
C VAL A 283 -7.43 22.40 -24.29
N VAL A 284 -8.41 22.55 -23.39
CA VAL A 284 -9.07 23.84 -23.13
C VAL A 284 -8.06 24.89 -22.64
N ARG A 285 -7.18 24.53 -21.70
CA ARG A 285 -6.15 25.45 -21.21
C ARG A 285 -5.14 25.84 -22.28
N THR A 286 -4.76 24.91 -23.15
CA THR A 286 -3.87 25.22 -24.29
C THR A 286 -4.54 26.20 -25.25
N ILE A 287 -5.82 25.99 -25.60
CA ILE A 287 -6.58 26.91 -26.46
C ILE A 287 -6.72 28.29 -25.80
N GLN A 288 -7.08 28.34 -24.51
CA GLN A 288 -7.18 29.60 -23.77
C GLN A 288 -5.83 30.33 -23.69
N GLY A 289 -4.72 29.61 -23.53
CA GLY A 289 -3.38 30.18 -23.51
C GLY A 289 -2.94 30.72 -24.89
N VAL A 290 -3.39 30.11 -25.99
CA VAL A 290 -3.15 30.61 -27.34
C VAL A 290 -4.01 31.85 -27.63
N LEU A 291 -5.29 31.82 -27.27
CA LEU A 291 -6.21 32.94 -27.51
C LEU A 291 -5.92 34.15 -26.62
N SER A 292 -5.39 33.95 -25.42
CA SER A 292 -5.07 35.03 -24.48
C SER A 292 -3.71 35.67 -24.73
N ARG A 293 -2.95 35.29 -25.77
CA ARG A 293 -1.68 35.97 -26.07
C ARG A 293 -2.00 37.40 -26.52
N PRO A 294 -1.62 38.43 -25.75
CA PRO A 294 -1.79 39.80 -26.20
C PRO A 294 -0.99 39.97 -27.48
N THR A 295 -1.67 40.40 -28.54
CA THR A 295 -1.05 40.77 -29.81
C THR A 295 0.04 41.76 -29.48
N THR A 296 1.28 41.31 -29.55
CA THR A 296 2.43 42.15 -29.23
C THR A 296 2.50 43.18 -30.34
N THR A 297 1.96 44.36 -30.08
CA THR A 297 2.11 45.51 -30.98
C THR A 297 3.62 45.70 -31.15
N PRO A 298 4.15 45.64 -32.38
CA PRO A 298 5.57 45.82 -32.60
C PRO A 298 5.97 47.18 -32.02
N ALA A 299 6.90 47.16 -31.06
CA ALA A 299 7.42 48.36 -30.44
C ALA A 299 8.03 49.24 -31.54
N THR A 300 7.41 50.39 -31.79
CA THR A 300 8.01 51.44 -32.61
C THR A 300 9.30 51.89 -31.94
N ASN A 301 10.41 51.71 -32.65
CA ASN A 301 11.74 52.17 -32.28
C ASN A 301 11.68 53.66 -31.89
N ILE A 302 11.85 53.97 -30.60
CA ILE A 302 12.06 55.34 -30.14
C ILE A 302 13.56 55.58 -30.26
N ASP A 303 13.91 56.36 -31.28
CA ASP A 303 15.25 56.81 -31.61
C ASP A 303 15.72 57.84 -30.55
N TRP A 304 16.71 57.46 -29.75
CA TRP A 304 17.32 58.30 -28.71
C TRP A 304 18.52 59.06 -29.29
N HIS A 305 18.25 60.13 -30.04
CA HIS A 305 19.27 61.11 -30.42
C HIS A 305 18.86 62.53 -30.02
N SER A 306 19.26 62.96 -28.83
CA SER A 306 19.44 64.38 -28.48
C SER A 306 20.45 64.49 -27.33
N LYS A 307 21.73 64.68 -27.66
CA LYS A 307 22.44 65.98 -27.68
C LYS A 307 22.93 66.41 -26.30
N SER A 308 24.23 66.25 -26.14
CA SER A 308 25.12 67.02 -25.26
C SER A 308 25.05 68.51 -25.57
N GLU A 309 24.94 69.33 -24.53
CA GLU A 309 25.61 70.63 -24.36
C GLU A 309 25.61 71.00 -22.87
#